data_AF-A0A7E4ZUL0-F1
#
_entry.id   AF-A0A7E4ZUL0-F1
#
_cell.length_a   1.000
_cell.length_b   1.000
_cell.length_c   1.000
_cell.angle_alpha   90.00
_cell.angle_beta   90.00
_cell.angle_gamma   90.00
#
_symmetry.space_group_name_H-M   'P 1'
#
loop_
_entity.id
_entity.type
_entity.pdbx_description
1 polymer ?
#
loop_
_entity_poly.entity_id
_entity_poly.type
_entity_poly.pdbx_seq_one_letter_code
_entity_poly.pdbx_strand_id
1 'polypeptide(L)'
;MSMRDSRSFTGVQCTQNVFAVAGDGSYVLFKKSASELFYFVPNNLDEQKVLKLMFLDQYYIGDSIFDLVFHENQLVILIQSQVDDSIRLALCTVTKDFVIATKVLPGSIKKGLFNKLINDEFGPVFITYSVSFHETDPSKRQVQLVHIVESLRNQRLQLLNIQVPRQTKKAGEVWCDPFISRNRVYFFNQYDYTMMTLLATSGKCEVSKVKLRSANPQYPNLPSLSFVHRHSVVFADHVFVYFSQMLPPPDPRTPGNVQHAWKLHIK
;
A
#
# COMPACT_ATOMS: atom_id res chain seq x y z
N MET A 1 14.33 -4.20 -24.09
CA MET A 1 14.21 -5.03 -22.87
C MET A 1 12.99 -5.92 -23.08
N SER A 2 13.18 -7.20 -23.45
CA SER A 2 12.03 -8.10 -23.67
C SER A 2 11.41 -8.46 -22.32
N MET A 3 10.14 -8.14 -22.09
CA MET A 3 9.37 -8.73 -21.00
C MET A 3 9.45 -10.25 -21.17
N ARG A 4 10.20 -10.94 -20.30
CA ARG A 4 10.28 -12.40 -20.27
C ARG A 4 9.11 -12.93 -19.45
N ASP A 5 8.43 -13.92 -20.03
CA ASP A 5 7.47 -14.86 -19.43
C ASP A 5 6.61 -14.33 -18.27
N SER A 6 5.53 -13.63 -18.63
CA SER A 6 4.41 -13.39 -17.73
C SER A 6 3.62 -14.69 -17.55
N ARG A 7 3.71 -15.32 -16.36
CA ARG A 7 2.80 -16.40 -15.96
C ARG A 7 1.58 -15.79 -15.27
N SER A 8 0.39 -16.01 -15.83
CA SER A 8 -0.89 -15.66 -15.21
C SER A 8 -1.35 -16.82 -14.34
N PHE A 9 -1.81 -16.53 -13.13
CA PHE A 9 -2.26 -17.56 -12.19
C PHE A 9 -3.74 -17.32 -11.83
N THR A 10 -4.54 -18.37 -11.97
CA THR A 10 -5.95 -18.40 -11.58
C THR A 10 -6.11 -19.29 -10.36
N GLY A 11 -6.90 -18.88 -9.36
CA GLY A 11 -7.19 -19.73 -8.19
C GLY A 11 -7.12 -19.02 -6.83
N VAL A 12 -6.55 -17.81 -6.78
CA VAL A 12 -6.63 -16.95 -5.59
C VAL A 12 -7.88 -16.07 -5.72
N GLN A 13 -9.01 -16.54 -5.19
CA GLN A 13 -10.18 -15.68 -4.98
C GLN A 13 -9.96 -14.86 -3.71
N CYS A 14 -9.26 -13.73 -3.83
CA CYS A 14 -9.22 -12.73 -2.78
C CYS A 14 -9.70 -11.39 -3.35
N THR A 15 -10.69 -10.79 -2.70
CA THR A 15 -11.22 -9.46 -3.08
C THR A 15 -10.21 -8.34 -2.83
N GLN A 16 -9.18 -8.62 -2.03
CA GLN A 16 -8.06 -7.73 -1.73
C GLN A 16 -6.77 -8.38 -2.26
N ASN A 17 -6.01 -7.66 -3.09
CA ASN A 17 -4.72 -8.11 -3.64
C ASN A 17 -3.61 -8.11 -2.55
N VAL A 18 -3.81 -8.86 -1.47
CA VAL A 18 -2.92 -8.92 -0.33
C VAL A 18 -2.00 -10.12 -0.47
N PHE A 19 -0.72 -9.84 -0.73
CA PHE A 19 0.30 -10.87 -0.91
C PHE A 19 1.66 -10.35 -0.43
N ALA A 20 2.57 -11.28 -0.13
CA ALA A 20 3.96 -10.99 0.14
C ALA A 20 4.86 -12.02 -0.56
N VAL A 21 5.99 -11.55 -1.08
CA VAL A 21 7.00 -12.40 -1.73
C VAL A 21 8.16 -12.61 -0.75
N ALA A 22 8.60 -13.85 -0.57
CA ALA A 22 9.76 -14.16 0.27
C ALA A 22 11.00 -13.39 -0.23
N GLY A 23 11.92 -13.03 0.67
CA GLY A 23 13.08 -12.20 0.33
C GLY A 23 13.98 -12.78 -0.76
N ASP A 24 14.03 -14.11 -0.88
CA ASP A 24 14.77 -14.85 -1.91
C ASP A 24 13.92 -15.17 -3.17
N GLY A 25 12.64 -14.78 -3.19
CA GLY A 25 11.70 -15.07 -4.26
C GLY A 25 11.30 -16.55 -4.38
N SER A 26 11.65 -17.39 -3.41
CA SER A 26 11.39 -18.83 -3.47
C SER A 26 9.90 -19.18 -3.40
N TYR A 27 9.10 -18.36 -2.69
CA TYR A 27 7.66 -18.53 -2.58
C TYR A 27 6.93 -17.18 -2.43
N VAL A 28 5.62 -17.24 -2.63
CA VAL A 28 4.68 -16.13 -2.46
C VAL A 28 3.57 -16.58 -1.51
N LEU A 29 3.19 -15.70 -0.59
CA LEU A 29 2.05 -15.88 0.29
C LEU A 29 0.90 -14.98 -0.17
N PHE A 30 -0.29 -15.54 -0.35
CA PHE A 30 -1.50 -14.78 -0.63
C PHE A 30 -2.46 -14.89 0.55
N LYS A 31 -3.10 -13.80 0.95
CA LYS A 31 -4.22 -13.87 1.88
C LYS A 31 -5.37 -14.64 1.24
N LYS A 32 -5.76 -15.76 1.85
CA LYS A 32 -6.88 -16.60 1.40
C LYS A 32 -8.15 -16.31 2.19
N SER A 33 -8.04 -16.18 3.50
CA SER A 33 -9.17 -15.89 4.39
C SER A 33 -8.72 -15.02 5.56
N ALA A 34 -9.56 -14.86 6.59
CA ALA A 34 -9.22 -14.07 7.77
C ALA A 34 -7.99 -14.61 8.52
N SER A 35 -7.73 -15.92 8.49
CA SER A 35 -6.62 -16.54 9.24
C SER A 35 -5.83 -17.55 8.42
N GLU A 36 -5.96 -17.53 7.10
CA GLU A 36 -5.27 -18.45 6.21
C GLU A 36 -4.52 -17.72 5.10
N LEU A 37 -3.33 -18.26 4.80
CA LEU A 37 -2.46 -17.83 3.72
C LEU A 37 -2.33 -18.99 2.72
N PHE A 38 -2.45 -18.69 1.44
CA PHE A 38 -2.09 -19.62 0.38
C PHE A 38 -0.59 -19.50 0.08
N TYR A 39 0.14 -20.58 0.29
CA TYR A 39 1.57 -20.70 0.04
C TYR A 39 1.79 -21.23 -1.37
N PHE A 40 2.55 -20.46 -2.16
CA PHE A 40 2.76 -20.73 -3.56
C PHE A 40 4.26 -20.74 -3.90
N VAL A 41 4.74 -21.83 -4.49
CA VAL A 41 6.13 -21.96 -4.97
C VAL A 41 6.13 -21.83 -6.49
N PRO A 42 6.65 -20.72 -7.07
CA PRO A 42 6.58 -20.49 -8.52
C PRO A 42 7.23 -21.58 -9.38
N ASN A 43 8.22 -22.26 -8.82
CA ASN A 43 9.02 -23.28 -9.51
C ASN A 43 8.56 -24.72 -9.22
N ASN A 44 7.62 -24.93 -8.28
CA ASN A 44 7.10 -26.25 -7.94
C ASN A 44 5.60 -26.17 -7.61
N LEU A 45 4.76 -26.49 -8.59
CA LEU A 45 3.31 -26.36 -8.43
C LEU A 45 2.71 -27.39 -7.47
N ASP A 46 3.40 -28.51 -7.21
CA ASP A 46 2.93 -29.57 -6.33
C ASP A 46 3.11 -29.23 -4.84
N GLU A 47 3.90 -28.19 -4.52
CA GLU A 47 4.17 -27.74 -3.14
C GLU A 47 3.18 -26.69 -2.63
N GLN A 48 2.19 -26.32 -3.44
CA GLN A 48 1.20 -25.33 -3.07
C GLN A 48 0.28 -25.85 -1.96
N LYS A 49 0.00 -25.00 -0.96
CA LYS A 49 -0.87 -25.38 0.15
C LYS A 49 -1.48 -24.19 0.87
N VAL A 50 -2.39 -24.48 1.79
CA VAL A 50 -2.97 -23.48 2.69
C VAL A 50 -2.28 -23.58 4.04
N LEU A 51 -1.72 -22.47 4.50
CA LEU A 51 -1.12 -22.32 5.82
C LEU A 51 -2.10 -21.59 6.74
N LYS A 52 -2.30 -22.13 7.95
CA LYS A 52 -3.09 -21.47 8.98
C LYS A 52 -2.20 -20.54 9.81
N LEU A 53 -2.68 -19.32 10.06
CA LEU A 53 -2.08 -18.40 11.02
C LEU A 53 -2.44 -18.85 12.44
N MET A 54 -1.43 -19.02 13.26
CA MET A 54 -1.54 -19.37 14.67
C MET A 54 -0.91 -18.27 15.52
N PHE A 55 -1.47 -18.04 16.70
CA PHE A 55 -0.91 -17.13 17.70
C PHE A 55 -0.41 -17.92 18.90
N LEU A 56 0.75 -17.53 19.45
CA LEU A 56 1.21 -18.07 20.72
C LEU A 56 0.39 -17.54 21.90
N ASP A 57 -0.12 -16.32 21.78
CA ASP A 57 -0.96 -15.67 22.78
C ASP A 57 -2.44 -15.77 22.38
N GLN A 58 -3.25 -16.32 23.28
CA GLN A 58 -4.69 -16.53 23.07
C GLN A 58 -5.47 -15.23 22.92
N TYR A 59 -4.93 -14.11 23.39
CA TYR A 59 -5.57 -12.80 23.27
C TYR A 59 -5.88 -12.40 21.82
N TYR A 60 -5.08 -12.89 20.86
CA TYR A 60 -5.24 -12.59 19.43
C TYR A 60 -6.07 -13.64 18.67
N ILE A 61 -6.65 -14.62 19.37
CA ILE A 61 -7.53 -15.60 18.73
C ILE A 61 -8.77 -14.89 18.21
N GLY A 62 -9.02 -15.03 16.91
CA GLY A 62 -10.14 -14.38 16.22
C GLY A 62 -9.73 -13.13 15.45
N ASP A 63 -8.54 -12.55 15.71
CA ASP A 63 -8.01 -11.47 14.89
C ASP A 63 -7.75 -11.94 13.46
N SER A 64 -7.92 -11.01 12.51
CA SER A 64 -7.83 -11.33 11.08
C SER A 64 -6.59 -10.72 10.45
N ILE A 65 -6.00 -11.42 9.49
CA ILE A 65 -4.96 -10.92 8.59
C ILE A 65 -5.50 -9.68 7.86
N PHE A 66 -4.90 -8.53 8.11
CA PHE A 66 -5.19 -7.29 7.41
C PHE A 66 -4.37 -7.20 6.13
N ASP A 67 -3.04 -7.20 6.29
CA ASP A 67 -2.03 -7.11 5.23
C ASP A 67 -0.75 -7.85 5.66
N LEU A 68 0.19 -8.08 4.75
CA LEU A 68 1.45 -8.74 5.08
C LEU A 68 2.61 -8.29 4.18
N VAL A 69 3.83 -8.37 4.70
CA VAL A 69 5.05 -8.06 3.97
C VAL A 69 6.22 -8.87 4.51
N PHE A 70 7.16 -9.20 3.63
CA PHE A 70 8.48 -9.65 4.04
C PHE A 70 9.40 -8.44 4.17
N HIS A 71 10.07 -8.36 5.31
CA HIS A 71 11.26 -7.53 5.45
C HIS A 71 12.45 -8.44 5.67
N GLU A 72 13.38 -8.43 4.72
CA GLU A 72 14.45 -9.43 4.62
C GLU A 72 13.85 -10.85 4.58
N ASN A 73 14.06 -11.66 5.61
CA ASN A 73 13.51 -13.02 5.72
C ASN A 73 12.42 -13.13 6.79
N GLN A 74 12.03 -12.02 7.42
CA GLN A 74 11.02 -11.99 8.46
C GLN A 74 9.66 -11.64 7.86
N LEU A 75 8.70 -12.55 7.98
CA LEU A 75 7.31 -12.24 7.67
C LEU A 75 6.74 -11.33 8.76
N VAL A 76 6.16 -10.22 8.35
CA VAL A 76 5.38 -9.33 9.20
C VAL A 76 3.94 -9.35 8.72
N ILE A 77 3.02 -9.66 9.61
CA ILE A 77 1.58 -9.62 9.36
C ILE A 77 0.99 -8.44 10.14
N LEU A 78 0.23 -7.61 9.44
CA LEU A 78 -0.67 -6.64 10.06
C LEU A 78 -1.93 -7.41 10.44
N ILE A 79 -2.23 -7.48 11.73
CA ILE A 79 -3.42 -8.15 12.24
C ILE A 79 -4.46 -7.09 12.62
N GLN A 80 -5.71 -7.31 12.24
CA GLN A 80 -6.85 -6.49 12.58
C GLN A 80 -7.62 -7.14 13.71
N SER A 81 -7.73 -6.39 14.80
CA SER A 81 -8.50 -6.71 15.97
C SER A 81 -10.00 -6.77 15.64
N GLN A 82 -10.67 -7.87 15.99
CA GLN A 82 -12.13 -7.94 15.84
C GLN A 82 -12.87 -7.21 16.97
N VAL A 83 -12.18 -6.89 18.07
CA VAL A 83 -12.78 -6.25 19.25
C VAL A 83 -12.87 -4.74 19.10
N ASP A 84 -11.81 -4.11 18.60
CA ASP A 84 -11.66 -2.64 18.58
C ASP A 84 -11.27 -2.07 17.20
N ASP A 85 -11.28 -2.90 16.16
CA ASP A 85 -10.91 -2.56 14.78
C ASP A 85 -9.49 -1.97 14.63
N SER A 86 -8.62 -2.15 15.63
CA SER A 86 -7.26 -1.66 15.60
C SER A 86 -6.32 -2.60 14.85
N ILE A 87 -5.28 -2.04 14.25
CA ILE A 87 -4.22 -2.77 13.55
C ILE A 87 -3.02 -2.93 14.48
N ARG A 88 -2.47 -4.15 14.54
CA ARG A 88 -1.25 -4.49 15.28
C ARG A 88 -0.24 -5.16 14.36
N LEU A 89 1.02 -5.20 14.78
CA LEU A 89 2.10 -5.81 14.01
C LEU A 89 2.52 -7.12 14.66
N ALA A 90 2.42 -8.22 13.91
CA ALA A 90 2.88 -9.53 14.31
C ALA A 90 4.12 -9.94 13.50
N LEU A 91 5.16 -10.37 14.20
CA LEU A 91 6.29 -11.09 13.61
C LEU A 91 5.89 -12.56 13.51
N CYS A 92 6.09 -13.13 12.33
CA CYS A 92 5.64 -14.47 12.03
C CYS A 92 6.77 -15.35 11.49
N THR A 93 6.82 -16.59 11.93
CA THR A 93 7.67 -17.62 11.33
C THR A 93 6.82 -18.46 10.37
N VAL A 94 7.28 -18.56 9.13
CA VAL A 94 6.67 -19.46 8.13
C VAL A 94 7.31 -20.83 8.29
N THR A 95 6.47 -21.85 8.47
CA THR A 95 6.89 -23.26 8.54
C THR A 95 6.32 -24.02 7.36
N LYS A 96 6.63 -25.32 7.27
CA LYS A 96 6.08 -26.18 6.23
C LYS A 96 4.55 -26.24 6.25
N ASP A 97 3.93 -26.17 7.43
CA ASP A 97 2.50 -26.49 7.59
C ASP A 97 1.69 -25.30 8.13
N PHE A 98 2.34 -24.34 8.80
CA PHE A 98 1.68 -23.23 9.48
C PHE A 98 2.46 -21.93 9.36
N VAL A 99 1.79 -20.82 9.66
CA VAL A 99 2.43 -19.55 9.97
C VAL A 99 2.18 -19.26 11.45
N ILE A 100 3.24 -19.05 12.22
CA ILE A 100 3.13 -18.82 13.66
C ILE A 100 3.49 -17.37 13.94
N ALA A 101 2.56 -16.58 14.46
CA ALA A 101 2.83 -15.27 15.06
C ALA A 101 3.59 -15.46 16.37
N THR A 102 4.90 -15.31 16.30
CA THR A 102 5.83 -15.52 17.42
C THR A 102 5.83 -14.35 18.39
N LYS A 103 5.55 -13.14 17.89
CA LYS A 103 5.47 -11.93 18.71
C LYS A 103 4.52 -10.92 18.09
N VAL A 104 3.62 -10.37 18.89
CA VAL A 104 2.88 -9.14 18.54
C VAL A 104 3.57 -7.96 19.22
N LEU A 105 3.93 -6.95 18.44
CA LEU A 105 4.59 -5.77 18.97
C LEU A 105 3.61 -4.96 19.85
N PRO A 106 4.07 -4.41 20.99
CA PRO A 106 3.24 -3.55 21.82
C PRO A 106 2.76 -2.31 21.08
N GLY A 107 1.49 -1.96 21.27
CA GLY A 107 0.82 -0.83 20.63
C GLY A 107 -0.18 -1.25 19.55
N SER A 108 -1.04 -0.31 19.16
CA SER A 108 -2.00 -0.51 18.08
C SER A 108 -2.22 0.79 17.32
N ILE A 109 -2.72 0.66 16.10
CA ILE A 109 -3.04 1.77 15.21
C ILE A 109 -4.55 1.77 15.03
N LYS A 110 -5.20 2.91 15.21
CA LYS A 110 -6.62 3.02 14.85
C LYS A 110 -6.74 3.04 13.33
N LYS A 111 -7.52 2.12 12.80
CA LYS A 111 -7.78 2.04 11.37
C LYS A 111 -8.50 3.30 10.92
N GLY A 112 -7.92 3.98 9.93
CA GLY A 112 -8.54 5.12 9.27
C GLY A 112 -9.47 4.64 8.16
N LEU A 113 -10.05 5.60 7.43
CA LEU A 113 -10.91 5.27 6.30
C LEU A 113 -10.14 4.60 5.16
N PHE A 114 -8.92 5.08 4.90
CA PHE A 114 -7.97 4.43 4.00
C PHE A 114 -6.74 3.95 4.73
N ASN A 115 -6.26 2.78 4.32
CA ASN A 115 -5.11 2.11 4.90
C ASN A 115 -4.36 1.44 3.76
N LYS A 116 -3.03 1.59 3.72
CA LYS A 116 -2.18 0.92 2.73
C LYS A 116 -0.86 0.49 3.36
N LEU A 117 -0.34 -0.64 2.90
CA LEU A 117 1.05 -1.00 3.08
C LEU A 117 1.80 -0.62 1.80
N ILE A 118 2.74 0.32 1.90
CA ILE A 118 3.54 0.83 0.79
C ILE A 118 5.03 0.77 1.16
N ASN A 119 5.92 0.91 0.19
CA ASN A 119 7.35 0.98 0.45
C ASN A 119 7.87 2.40 0.25
N ASP A 120 8.80 2.81 1.09
CA ASP A 120 9.70 3.93 0.84
C ASP A 120 11.11 3.41 0.46
N GLU A 121 12.11 4.30 0.46
CA GLU A 121 13.49 3.93 0.15
C GLU A 121 14.16 3.01 1.19
N PHE A 122 13.59 2.90 2.40
CA PHE A 122 14.14 2.15 3.54
C PHE A 122 13.32 0.92 3.92
N GLY A 123 12.11 0.78 3.40
CA GLY A 123 11.34 -0.45 3.48
C GLY A 123 9.83 -0.23 3.61
N PRO A 124 9.11 -1.21 4.17
CA PRO A 124 7.66 -1.13 4.26
C PRO A 124 7.20 -0.15 5.33
N VAL A 125 6.19 0.63 4.96
CA VAL A 125 5.51 1.62 5.77
C VAL A 125 4.01 1.39 5.66
N PHE A 126 3.37 1.19 6.81
CA PHE A 126 1.92 1.21 6.88
C PHE A 126 1.44 2.65 7.04
N ILE A 127 0.51 3.06 6.18
CA ILE A 127 -0.09 4.39 6.21
C ILE A 127 -1.61 4.29 6.37
N THR A 128 -2.15 5.09 7.29
CA THR A 128 -3.59 5.28 7.49
C THR A 128 -3.96 6.76 7.39
N TYR A 129 -5.04 7.09 6.67
CA TYR A 129 -5.41 8.47 6.37
C TYR A 129 -6.90 8.64 6.03
N SER A 130 -7.37 9.89 6.11
CA SER A 130 -8.73 10.31 5.73
C SER A 130 -8.85 10.62 4.23
N VAL A 131 -10.03 10.40 3.65
CA VAL A 131 -10.35 10.73 2.22
C VAL A 131 -10.15 12.21 1.93
N SER A 132 -10.59 13.06 2.85
CA SER A 132 -10.60 14.51 2.69
C SER A 132 -10.11 15.18 3.97
N PHE A 133 -9.45 16.33 3.81
CA PHE A 133 -8.85 17.08 4.92
C PHE A 133 -9.57 18.41 5.18
N HIS A 134 -10.90 18.44 4.96
CA HIS A 134 -11.74 19.63 5.11
C HIS A 134 -12.42 19.75 6.49
N GLU A 135 -12.50 18.63 7.22
CA GLU A 135 -13.10 18.51 8.55
C GLU A 135 -12.61 19.61 9.49
N THR A 136 -13.50 20.18 10.30
CA THR A 136 -13.08 21.16 11.32
C THR A 136 -12.27 20.48 12.40
N ASP A 137 -12.70 19.29 12.81
CA ASP A 137 -12.05 18.44 13.81
C ASP A 137 -10.64 18.02 13.36
N PRO A 138 -9.58 18.47 14.06
CA PRO A 138 -8.20 18.08 13.76
C PRO A 138 -7.97 16.57 13.84
N SER A 139 -8.68 15.85 14.72
CA SER A 139 -8.51 14.41 14.90
C SER A 139 -8.91 13.60 13.66
N LYS A 140 -9.74 14.18 12.80
CA LYS A 140 -10.15 13.62 11.51
C LYS A 140 -9.24 14.03 10.35
N ARG A 141 -8.27 14.93 10.59
CA ARG A 141 -7.33 15.45 9.59
C ARG A 141 -5.90 15.00 9.88
N GLN A 142 -5.71 13.71 10.05
CA GLN A 142 -4.40 13.14 10.33
C GLN A 142 -4.02 12.07 9.32
N VAL A 143 -2.73 11.98 9.07
CA VAL A 143 -2.09 10.85 8.42
C VAL A 143 -1.23 10.19 9.49
N GLN A 144 -1.41 8.88 9.70
CA GLN A 144 -0.57 8.13 10.62
C GLN A 144 0.28 7.14 9.83
N LEU A 145 1.54 7.04 10.21
CA LEU A 145 2.55 6.22 9.55
C LEU A 145 3.20 5.31 10.58
N VAL A 146 3.46 4.08 10.19
CA VAL A 146 4.25 3.13 10.96
C VAL A 146 5.28 2.53 10.03
N HIS A 147 6.53 2.92 10.23
CA HIS A 147 7.65 2.31 9.53
C HIS A 147 7.90 0.94 10.18
N ILE A 148 7.76 -0.13 9.40
CA ILE A 148 7.83 -1.49 9.92
C ILE A 148 9.24 -1.77 10.45
N VAL A 149 10.27 -1.44 9.66
CA VAL A 149 11.69 -1.61 10.05
C VAL A 149 12.02 -0.93 11.38
N GLU A 150 11.60 0.32 11.58
CA GLU A 150 11.85 1.04 12.83
C GLU A 150 11.08 0.44 14.02
N SER A 151 9.87 -0.07 13.78
CA SER A 151 9.08 -0.75 14.81
C SER A 151 9.71 -2.09 15.22
N LEU A 152 10.25 -2.83 14.26
CA LEU A 152 11.01 -4.06 14.50
C LEU A 152 12.28 -3.77 15.30
N ARG A 153 13.05 -2.75 14.90
CA ARG A 153 14.28 -2.34 15.58
C ARG A 153 14.03 -1.99 17.05
N ASN A 154 12.99 -1.19 17.32
CA ASN A 154 12.64 -0.75 18.66
C ASN A 154 11.76 -1.74 19.44
N GLN A 155 11.38 -2.88 18.83
CA GLN A 155 10.53 -3.91 19.42
C GLN A 155 9.19 -3.37 19.96
N ARG A 156 8.68 -2.29 19.35
CA ARG A 156 7.42 -1.61 19.69
C ARG A 156 6.94 -0.83 18.48
N LEU A 157 5.63 -0.72 18.32
CA LEU A 157 5.03 0.07 17.25
C LEU A 157 5.38 1.55 17.40
N GLN A 158 6.05 2.10 16.38
CA GLN A 158 6.43 3.52 16.31
C GLN A 158 5.47 4.28 15.40
N LEU A 159 4.54 5.01 16.04
CA LEU A 159 3.51 5.76 15.33
C LEU A 159 3.97 7.20 15.10
N LEU A 160 4.06 7.59 13.84
CA LEU A 160 4.24 8.97 13.42
C LEU A 160 2.88 9.55 13.02
N ASN A 161 2.43 10.58 13.74
CA ASN A 161 1.20 11.30 13.43
C ASN A 161 1.54 12.62 12.72
N ILE A 162 1.03 12.80 11.51
CA ILE A 162 1.15 14.04 10.74
C ILE A 162 -0.21 14.73 10.73
N GLN A 163 -0.28 15.90 11.36
CA GLN A 163 -1.47 16.72 11.35
C GLN A 163 -1.58 17.48 10.02
N VAL A 164 -2.69 17.30 9.31
CA VAL A 164 -2.97 18.00 8.05
C VAL A 164 -3.77 19.29 8.34
N PRO A 165 -3.28 20.47 7.92
CA PRO A 165 -4.01 21.72 8.00
C PRO A 165 -5.30 21.63 7.21
N ARG A 166 -6.33 22.32 7.71
CA ARG A 166 -7.64 22.35 7.07
C ARG A 166 -7.48 22.89 5.65
N GLN A 167 -7.84 22.08 4.66
CA GLN A 167 -7.84 22.52 3.28
C GLN A 167 -9.07 23.39 3.04
N THR A 168 -8.85 24.70 2.81
CA THR A 168 -9.91 25.70 2.68
C THR A 168 -10.39 25.92 1.25
N LYS A 169 -9.70 25.40 0.23
CA LYS A 169 -9.83 25.93 -1.13
C LYS A 169 -10.80 25.23 -2.08
N LYS A 170 -11.24 23.99 -1.84
CA LYS A 170 -12.30 23.35 -2.64
C LYS A 170 -13.02 22.29 -1.82
N ALA A 171 -14.30 22.47 -1.52
CA ALA A 171 -15.11 21.38 -1.00
C ALA A 171 -15.11 20.24 -2.03
N GLY A 172 -14.74 19.02 -1.62
CA GLY A 172 -14.75 17.84 -2.47
C GLY A 172 -13.40 17.41 -3.06
N GLU A 173 -12.25 17.90 -2.57
CA GLU A 173 -10.97 17.27 -2.94
C GLU A 173 -10.83 15.92 -2.23
N VAL A 174 -10.68 14.86 -3.02
CA VAL A 174 -10.39 13.51 -2.52
C VAL A 174 -8.92 13.21 -2.77
N TRP A 175 -8.19 12.87 -1.72
CA TRP A 175 -6.78 12.53 -1.78
C TRP A 175 -6.62 11.02 -1.75
N CYS A 176 -6.03 10.45 -2.81
CA CYS A 176 -5.88 9.01 -2.98
C CYS A 176 -4.42 8.64 -3.29
N ASP A 177 -4.14 7.35 -3.18
CA ASP A 177 -2.90 6.70 -3.63
C ASP A 177 -1.61 7.35 -3.11
N PRO A 178 -1.32 7.22 -1.80
CA PRO A 178 -0.10 7.75 -1.24
C PRO A 178 1.13 7.01 -1.79
N PHE A 179 2.22 7.76 -1.93
CA PHE A 179 3.56 7.20 -2.04
C PHE A 179 4.53 8.00 -1.18
N ILE A 180 5.64 7.37 -0.79
CA ILE A 180 6.66 8.00 0.06
C ILE A 180 7.94 8.09 -0.74
N SER A 181 8.56 9.26 -0.72
CA SER A 181 9.91 9.44 -1.25
C SER A 181 10.62 10.62 -0.59
N ARG A 182 11.92 10.49 -0.37
CA ARG A 182 12.79 11.53 0.20
C ARG A 182 12.19 12.16 1.46
N ASN A 183 11.76 11.32 2.40
CA ASN A 183 11.17 11.72 3.68
C ASN A 183 9.88 12.55 3.56
N ARG A 184 9.17 12.42 2.44
CA ARG A 184 7.90 13.10 2.19
C ARG A 184 6.84 12.09 1.77
N VAL A 185 5.62 12.29 2.25
CA VAL A 185 4.43 11.57 1.80
C VAL A 185 3.71 12.42 0.77
N TYR A 186 3.37 11.81 -0.35
CA TYR A 186 2.70 12.47 -1.44
C TYR A 186 1.32 11.85 -1.66
N PHE A 187 0.30 12.68 -1.89
CA PHE A 187 -1.06 12.24 -2.20
C PHE A 187 -1.51 12.84 -3.53
N PHE A 188 -2.08 12.02 -4.40
CA PHE A 188 -2.69 12.52 -5.63
C PHE A 188 -4.13 12.97 -5.38
N ASN A 189 -4.53 14.08 -5.98
CA ASN A 189 -5.94 14.50 -5.97
C ASN A 189 -6.73 13.67 -6.97
N GLN A 190 -7.77 12.94 -6.56
CA GLN A 190 -8.59 12.08 -7.42
C GLN A 190 -9.11 12.78 -8.69
N TYR A 191 -9.44 14.07 -8.58
CA TYR A 191 -10.17 14.80 -9.62
C TYR A 191 -9.29 15.71 -10.47
N ASP A 192 -7.98 15.80 -10.20
CA ASP A 192 -7.07 16.57 -11.04
C ASP A 192 -5.63 16.05 -10.98
N TYR A 193 -4.70 16.76 -11.62
CA TYR A 193 -3.29 16.39 -11.73
C TYR A 193 -2.41 17.04 -10.67
N THR A 194 -3.01 17.47 -9.56
CA THR A 194 -2.29 18.04 -8.42
C THR A 194 -1.92 16.96 -7.42
N MET A 195 -0.83 17.23 -6.70
CA MET A 195 -0.31 16.38 -5.65
C MET A 195 -0.10 17.21 -4.38
N MET A 196 -0.56 16.71 -3.25
CA MET A 196 -0.26 17.23 -1.92
C MET A 196 1.02 16.56 -1.41
N THR A 197 1.86 17.31 -0.72
CA THR A 197 3.09 16.81 -0.10
C THR A 197 2.98 17.00 1.42
N LEU A 198 3.47 16.06 2.21
CA LEU A 198 3.59 16.11 3.67
C LEU A 198 5.02 15.75 4.08
N LEU A 199 5.63 16.45 5.03
CA LEU A 199 6.95 16.09 5.56
C LEU A 199 6.80 15.04 6.66
N ALA A 200 7.49 13.91 6.51
CA ALA A 200 7.44 12.82 7.49
C ALA A 200 8.30 13.08 8.73
N THR A 201 9.35 13.92 8.64
CA THR A 201 10.40 14.00 9.68
C THR A 201 10.08 14.88 10.88
N SER A 202 9.13 15.81 10.78
CA SER A 202 8.87 16.78 11.86
C SER A 202 7.42 16.79 12.35
N GLY A 203 6.55 15.95 11.78
CA GLY A 203 5.10 16.03 11.97
C GLY A 203 4.47 17.32 11.43
N LYS A 204 5.27 18.25 10.88
CA LYS A 204 4.81 19.46 10.23
C LYS A 204 4.35 19.15 8.81
N CYS A 205 3.19 19.65 8.47
CA CYS A 205 2.64 19.55 7.13
C CYS A 205 3.05 20.77 6.29
N GLU A 206 3.73 20.53 5.17
CA GLU A 206 3.97 21.53 4.12
C GLU A 206 3.19 21.15 2.87
N VAL A 207 1.98 21.69 2.71
CA VAL A 207 1.17 21.45 1.51
C VAL A 207 1.76 22.20 0.32
N SER A 208 2.59 21.50 -0.45
CA SER A 208 3.11 21.97 -1.75
C SER A 208 2.30 21.35 -2.88
N LYS A 209 1.79 22.18 -3.80
CA LYS A 209 1.10 21.73 -5.02
C LYS A 209 2.13 21.41 -6.11
N VAL A 210 2.27 20.15 -6.48
CA VAL A 210 3.11 19.74 -7.62
C VAL A 210 2.22 19.52 -8.85
N LYS A 211 2.67 20.00 -10.02
CA LYS A 211 2.00 19.80 -11.31
C LYS A 211 2.73 18.71 -12.10
N LEU A 212 2.01 17.67 -12.51
CA LEU A 212 2.54 16.59 -13.35
C LEU A 212 2.94 17.10 -14.75
N ARG A 213 4.03 16.55 -15.29
CA ARG A 213 4.53 16.81 -16.66
C ARG A 213 4.65 15.50 -17.43
N SER A 214 4.36 15.51 -18.74
CA SER A 214 4.50 14.32 -19.60
C SER A 214 5.95 13.88 -19.72
N ALA A 215 6.16 12.56 -19.62
CA ALA A 215 7.45 11.93 -19.97
C ALA A 215 7.64 11.83 -21.47
N ASN A 216 6.54 11.76 -22.23
CA ASN A 216 6.59 11.60 -23.68
C ASN A 216 6.21 12.92 -24.36
N PRO A 217 7.14 13.60 -25.04
CA PRO A 217 6.83 14.85 -25.75
C PRO A 217 5.82 14.67 -26.89
N GLN A 218 5.61 13.45 -27.40
CA GLN A 218 4.59 13.14 -28.42
C GLN A 218 3.17 13.08 -27.85
N TYR A 219 3.03 12.87 -26.54
CA TYR A 219 1.75 12.89 -25.83
C TYR A 219 1.80 13.93 -24.71
N PRO A 220 1.82 15.23 -25.05
CA PRO A 220 1.89 16.30 -24.06
C PRO A 220 0.59 16.44 -23.25
N ASN A 221 -0.52 15.95 -23.81
CA ASN A 221 -1.84 16.06 -23.21
C ASN A 221 -2.02 15.03 -22.09
N LEU A 222 -2.60 15.49 -20.99
CA LEU A 222 -2.99 14.63 -19.86
C LEU A 222 -4.24 13.83 -20.26
N PRO A 223 -4.45 12.61 -19.70
CA PRO A 223 -5.57 11.74 -20.05
C PRO A 223 -6.91 12.34 -19.60
N SER A 224 -8.04 11.73 -19.96
CA SER A 224 -9.32 12.19 -19.44
C SER A 224 -9.54 11.66 -18.03
N LEU A 225 -9.80 12.54 -17.06
CA LEU A 225 -10.04 12.16 -15.66
C LEU A 225 -11.27 11.26 -15.47
N SER A 226 -12.19 11.23 -16.43
CA SER A 226 -13.46 10.49 -16.36
C SER A 226 -13.33 8.97 -16.42
N PHE A 227 -12.18 8.42 -16.85
CA PHE A 227 -12.01 6.97 -17.07
C PHE A 227 -10.68 6.44 -16.53
N VAL A 228 -10.06 7.16 -15.61
CA VAL A 228 -8.66 6.96 -15.24
C VAL A 228 -8.53 6.27 -13.88
N HIS A 229 -7.76 5.19 -13.84
CA HIS A 229 -7.10 4.75 -12.62
C HIS A 229 -5.62 5.14 -12.68
N ARG A 230 -5.12 5.67 -11.56
CA ARG A 230 -3.72 6.11 -11.42
C ARG A 230 -2.96 5.14 -10.56
N HIS A 231 -1.76 4.86 -11.01
CA HIS A 231 -0.81 4.03 -10.28
C HIS A 231 0.53 4.75 -10.27
N SER A 232 1.30 4.49 -9.23
CA SER A 232 2.65 5.04 -9.12
C SER A 232 3.63 3.95 -8.73
N VAL A 233 4.84 4.05 -9.27
CA VAL A 233 6.00 3.27 -8.88
C VAL A 233 7.10 4.24 -8.53
N VAL A 234 7.61 4.11 -7.31
CA VAL A 234 8.65 4.99 -6.77
C VAL A 234 10.02 4.38 -7.04
N PHE A 235 10.93 5.20 -7.56
CA PHE A 235 12.35 4.89 -7.74
C PHE A 235 13.16 5.93 -6.95
N ALA A 236 14.47 5.67 -6.78
CA ALA A 236 15.34 6.52 -5.97
C ALA A 236 15.40 7.99 -6.45
N ASP A 237 15.33 8.23 -7.76
CA ASP A 237 15.49 9.56 -8.37
C ASP A 237 14.22 10.10 -9.06
N HIS A 238 13.19 9.28 -9.23
CA HIS A 238 11.96 9.67 -9.92
C HIS A 238 10.77 8.80 -9.52
N VAL A 239 9.57 9.28 -9.83
CA VAL A 239 8.33 8.49 -9.71
C VAL A 239 7.73 8.34 -11.09
N PHE A 240 7.47 7.09 -11.47
CA PHE A 240 6.65 6.80 -12.64
C PHE A 240 5.20 6.79 -12.22
N VAL A 241 4.41 7.66 -12.82
CA VAL A 241 2.96 7.71 -12.66
C VAL A 241 2.35 7.23 -13.96
N TYR A 242 1.64 6.10 -13.94
CA TYR A 242 0.95 5.61 -15.13
C TYR A 242 -0.56 5.60 -14.91
N PHE A 243 -1.26 5.81 -16.00
CA PHE A 243 -2.69 5.96 -16.03
C PHE A 243 -3.23 4.84 -16.91
N SER A 244 -4.08 4.00 -16.35
CA SER A 244 -4.89 3.07 -17.12
C SER A 244 -6.23 3.74 -17.41
N GLN A 245 -6.53 3.91 -18.69
CA GLN A 245 -7.80 4.44 -19.13
C GLN A 245 -8.59 3.35 -19.83
N MET A 246 -9.83 3.12 -19.38
CA MET A 246 -10.80 2.38 -20.20
C MET A 246 -11.28 3.34 -21.28
N LEU A 247 -10.87 3.09 -22.52
CA LEU A 247 -11.41 3.79 -23.68
C LEU A 247 -12.56 2.96 -24.25
N PRO A 248 -13.62 3.61 -24.76
CA PRO A 248 -14.58 2.91 -25.60
C PRO A 248 -13.80 2.28 -26.74
N PRO A 249 -13.96 0.97 -26.98
CA PRO A 249 -13.12 0.33 -27.95
C PRO A 249 -13.47 0.79 -29.37
N PRO A 250 -12.47 0.88 -30.26
CA PRO A 250 -12.72 1.21 -31.66
C PRO A 250 -13.59 0.16 -32.36
N ASP A 251 -13.61 -1.08 -31.84
CA ASP A 251 -14.49 -2.18 -32.23
C ASP A 251 -15.16 -2.76 -30.97
N PRO A 252 -16.50 -2.91 -30.92
CA PRO A 252 -17.22 -3.48 -29.77
C PRO A 252 -16.79 -4.89 -29.34
N ARG A 253 -15.96 -5.59 -30.13
CA ARG A 253 -15.45 -6.94 -29.81
C ARG A 253 -14.09 -6.97 -29.11
N THR A 254 -13.43 -5.83 -28.92
CA THR A 254 -12.09 -5.77 -28.31
C THR A 254 -12.16 -4.89 -27.07
N PRO A 255 -11.70 -5.29 -25.87
CA PRO A 255 -11.58 -4.36 -24.76
C PRO A 255 -10.49 -3.30 -25.06
N GLY A 256 -10.88 -2.03 -25.09
CA GLY A 256 -9.99 -0.89 -25.34
C GLY A 256 -9.31 -0.42 -24.06
N ASN A 257 -8.21 -1.04 -23.66
CA ASN A 257 -7.38 -0.54 -22.56
C ASN A 257 -6.15 0.16 -23.13
N VAL A 258 -5.99 1.45 -22.83
CA VAL A 258 -4.75 2.19 -23.14
C VAL A 258 -4.05 2.56 -21.85
N GLN A 259 -2.76 2.23 -21.77
CA GLN A 259 -1.88 2.63 -20.69
C GLN A 259 -0.97 3.74 -21.18
N HIS A 260 -0.96 4.85 -20.46
CA HIS A 260 -0.05 5.95 -20.71
C HIS A 260 0.83 6.15 -19.46
N ALA A 261 2.10 6.53 -19.65
CA ALA A 261 3.07 6.68 -18.56
C ALA A 261 3.67 8.10 -18.52
N TRP A 262 3.79 8.65 -17.32
CA TRP A 262 4.36 9.94 -17.01
C TRP A 262 5.50 9.76 -16.01
N LYS A 263 6.53 10.59 -16.14
CA LYS A 263 7.72 10.58 -15.28
C LYS A 263 7.74 11.88 -14.50
N LEU A 264 7.62 11.75 -13.19
CA LEU A 264 7.77 12.85 -12.26
C LEU A 264 9.20 12.84 -11.72
N HIS A 265 9.94 13.91 -12.01
CA HIS A 265 11.18 14.18 -11.30
C HIS A 265 10.82 14.84 -9.97
N ILE A 266 11.06 14.13 -8.88
CA ILE A 266 11.02 14.70 -7.54
C ILE A 266 12.33 15.47 -7.38
N LYS A 267 12.24 16.77 -7.14
CA LYS A 267 13.39 17.61 -6.77
C LYS A 267 13.41 17.74 -5.26
#